data_AF-A0A5E4EDW9-F1
#
_entry.id   AF-A0A5E4EDW9-F1
#
_cell.length_a   1.000
_cell.length_b   1.000
_cell.length_c   1.000
_cell.angle_alpha   90.00
_cell.angle_beta   90.00
_cell.angle_gamma   90.00
#
_symmetry.space_group_name_H-M   'P 1'
#
loop_
_entity.id
_entity.type
_entity.pdbx_description
1 polymer ?
#
loop_
_entity_poly.entity_id
_entity_poly.type
_entity_poly.pdbx_seq_one_letter_code
_entity_poly.pdbx_strand_id
1 'polypeptide(L)'
;MEESLQIQRLEEAPSARDFESRIESTNVPAVFNGCVKDWKAFSKWNPSNGGLDYLQERVGLCVVEAMLSSSAPVFYGDLRSHERVPLPFSAFIGLCKQRMRHSEDGSGACFESEQRGLLEPVSEYDREPYEDAPQQIYLAQVPIMNTENEERVQLESLREDIQTPVFLEDKVLASTNLWMNNAQARSSTHYDPHHNLLCIVSGCKQVVLWPPSASAMLYPMPIYGEASNHSSIPLENPDFSNYPRAQCLMEYSQKVILHAGDALFIPEGWFHQVDSDDLTIAVNFWWRSNIVSNMSEHMDAYYLRIILRRLTDKEMNRVLPKSSLAEMENKKKHTCVVLNNGGVDQNDNDLDQACERKDLKGKELEQRTMSHELEPLAIHALHELVSLVHHRVNAAELRQPVQSTSTTDSAASVKDEFTKVVRANSFSLEDDPVAKIIWALQPCTFRNVFLAMVKNFPRTLEALILHLLSPVGAEVLTCKFEEMDQQITEEDRNRFYQVFYGAFDDQFAAMDAILNGKELFALQAYKNVLDKYLGVDWGGPKPGV
;
A
#
# COMPACT_ATOMS: atom_id res chain seq x y z
N MET A 1 2.56 -10.95 -8.60
CA MET A 1 3.67 -9.98 -8.74
C MET A 1 3.94 -9.70 -10.21
N GLU A 2 4.26 -8.46 -10.58
CA GLU A 2 4.71 -8.13 -11.95
C GLU A 2 6.10 -8.74 -12.21
N GLU A 3 6.33 -9.31 -13.40
CA GLU A 3 7.64 -9.88 -13.78
C GLU A 3 8.78 -8.85 -13.67
N SER A 4 8.47 -7.56 -13.82
CA SER A 4 9.40 -6.44 -13.68
C SER A 4 10.02 -6.30 -12.28
N LEU A 5 9.40 -6.89 -11.25
CA LEU A 5 9.85 -6.79 -9.84
C LEU A 5 10.57 -8.04 -9.35
N GLN A 6 10.83 -9.01 -10.21
CA GLN A 6 11.47 -10.26 -9.83
C GLN A 6 12.95 -10.06 -9.44
N ILE A 7 13.37 -10.66 -8.33
CA ILE A 7 14.75 -10.58 -7.85
C ILE A 7 15.67 -11.33 -8.81
N GLN A 8 16.69 -10.63 -9.30
CA GLN A 8 17.70 -11.20 -10.19
C GLN A 8 18.81 -11.87 -9.38
N ARG A 9 19.36 -12.98 -9.91
CA ARG A 9 20.56 -13.64 -9.36
C ARG A 9 21.68 -13.58 -10.38
N LEU A 10 22.85 -13.15 -9.94
CA LEU A 10 24.04 -12.95 -10.76
C LEU A 10 25.18 -13.77 -10.18
N GLU A 11 25.80 -14.59 -11.03
CA GLU A 11 26.95 -15.43 -10.65
C GLU A 11 28.26 -14.65 -10.65
N GLU A 12 28.31 -13.52 -11.36
CA GLU A 12 29.49 -12.66 -11.48
C GLU A 12 29.14 -11.24 -11.06
N ALA A 13 30.08 -10.59 -10.37
CA ALA A 13 29.95 -9.19 -9.98
C ALA A 13 29.98 -8.30 -11.24
N PRO A 14 28.97 -7.44 -11.46
CA PRO A 14 28.96 -6.53 -12.61
C PRO A 14 30.03 -5.44 -12.49
N SER A 15 30.29 -4.72 -13.58
CA SER A 15 31.01 -3.45 -13.50
C SER A 15 30.16 -2.38 -12.78
N ALA A 16 30.79 -1.33 -12.23
CA ALA A 16 30.06 -0.20 -11.63
C ALA A 16 29.03 0.43 -12.59
N ARG A 17 29.38 0.55 -13.87
CA ARG A 17 28.46 1.08 -14.91
C ARG A 17 27.28 0.15 -15.20
N ASP A 18 27.53 -1.16 -15.24
CA ASP A 18 26.46 -2.14 -15.47
C ASP A 18 25.52 -2.21 -14.28
N PHE A 19 26.06 -2.14 -13.05
CA PHE A 19 25.27 -2.07 -11.84
C PHE A 19 24.35 -0.85 -11.83
N GLU A 20 24.91 0.35 -12.08
CA GLU A 20 24.13 1.59 -12.09
C GLU A 20 23.02 1.56 -13.16
N SER A 21 23.37 1.16 -14.39
CA SER A 21 22.44 1.26 -15.53
C SER A 21 21.40 0.15 -15.59
N ARG A 22 21.69 -1.07 -15.10
CA ARG A 22 20.83 -2.26 -15.29
C ARG A 22 20.21 -2.80 -14.00
N ILE A 23 20.78 -2.47 -12.84
CA ILE A 23 20.34 -3.01 -11.54
C ILE A 23 19.81 -1.87 -10.67
N GLU A 24 20.67 -0.91 -10.29
CA GLU A 24 20.30 0.20 -9.42
C GLU A 24 19.17 1.06 -10.00
N SER A 25 19.25 1.38 -11.31
CA SER A 25 18.22 2.16 -12.03
C SER A 25 16.82 1.54 -12.01
N THR A 26 16.73 0.22 -11.88
CA THR A 26 15.45 -0.51 -11.86
C THR A 26 14.77 -0.44 -10.50
N ASN A 27 15.53 -0.13 -9.44
CA ASN A 27 15.09 -0.15 -8.06
C ASN A 27 14.46 -1.51 -7.65
N VAL A 28 15.08 -2.62 -8.09
CA VAL A 28 14.69 -4.01 -7.76
C VAL A 28 15.86 -4.73 -7.09
N PRO A 29 15.64 -5.59 -6.08
CA PRO A 29 16.71 -6.31 -5.41
C PRO A 29 17.44 -7.28 -6.34
N ALA A 30 18.71 -7.49 -6.07
CA ALA A 30 19.56 -8.42 -6.81
C ALA A 30 20.51 -9.17 -5.89
N VAL A 31 20.74 -10.45 -6.16
CA VAL A 31 21.69 -11.30 -5.44
C VAL A 31 22.94 -11.47 -6.28
N PHE A 32 24.10 -11.32 -5.65
CA PHE A 32 25.42 -11.57 -6.21
C PHE A 32 26.02 -12.78 -5.49
N ASN A 33 26.07 -13.92 -6.17
CA ASN A 33 26.57 -15.14 -5.56
C ASN A 33 28.09 -15.08 -5.40
N GLY A 34 28.58 -15.44 -4.22
CA GLY A 34 30.02 -15.54 -3.96
C GLY A 34 30.84 -14.25 -4.10
N CYS A 35 30.22 -13.08 -4.16
CA CYS A 35 30.89 -11.80 -4.41
C CYS A 35 31.84 -11.33 -3.29
N VAL A 36 31.80 -11.94 -2.10
CA VAL A 36 32.71 -11.60 -0.99
C VAL A 36 33.66 -12.72 -0.59
N LYS A 37 33.75 -13.80 -1.39
CA LYS A 37 34.61 -14.97 -1.10
C LYS A 37 36.11 -14.65 -1.08
N ASP A 38 36.50 -13.58 -1.76
CA ASP A 38 37.87 -13.07 -1.87
C ASP A 38 38.26 -12.11 -0.73
N TRP A 39 37.32 -11.75 0.15
CA TRP A 39 37.62 -10.94 1.33
C TRP A 39 38.50 -11.72 2.32
N LYS A 40 39.43 -11.01 2.98
CA LYS A 40 40.17 -11.59 4.11
C LYS A 40 39.20 -11.99 5.23
N ALA A 41 38.16 -11.19 5.47
CA ALA A 41 37.11 -11.46 6.44
C ALA A 41 36.44 -12.82 6.23
N PHE A 42 36.16 -13.21 4.97
CA PHE A 42 35.53 -14.50 4.65
C PHE A 42 36.31 -15.69 5.21
N SER A 43 37.65 -15.62 5.13
CA SER A 43 38.52 -16.65 5.70
C SER A 43 38.80 -16.44 7.18
N LYS A 44 39.14 -15.23 7.63
CA LYS A 44 39.64 -14.95 8.98
C LYS A 44 38.57 -14.81 10.05
N TRP A 45 37.33 -14.50 9.69
CA TRP A 45 36.25 -14.29 10.66
C TRP A 45 35.38 -15.52 10.84
N ASN A 46 35.62 -16.57 10.05
CA ASN A 46 34.80 -17.78 10.05
C ASN A 46 34.92 -18.52 11.41
N PRO A 47 33.81 -18.71 12.15
CA PRO A 47 33.85 -19.38 13.45
C PRO A 47 34.45 -20.79 13.42
N SER A 48 34.27 -21.53 12.33
CA SER A 48 34.74 -22.92 12.18
C SER A 48 36.25 -23.05 11.99
N ASN A 49 36.98 -21.97 11.73
CA ASN A 49 38.44 -21.99 11.52
C ASN A 49 39.21 -21.07 12.49
N GLY A 50 38.66 -20.83 13.68
CA GLY A 50 39.27 -20.00 14.70
C GLY A 50 38.99 -18.49 14.53
N GLY A 51 38.07 -18.11 13.65
CA GLY A 51 37.79 -16.70 13.39
C GLY A 51 37.22 -15.92 14.57
N LEU A 52 36.57 -16.60 15.53
CA LEU A 52 36.17 -15.97 16.79
C LEU A 52 37.38 -15.53 17.63
N ASP A 53 38.45 -16.33 17.67
CA ASP A 53 39.69 -15.95 18.36
C ASP A 53 40.36 -14.75 17.69
N TYR A 54 40.40 -14.75 16.36
CA TYR A 54 40.92 -13.62 15.59
C TYR A 54 40.15 -12.32 15.87
N LEU A 55 38.81 -12.35 15.84
CA LEU A 55 37.99 -11.18 16.13
C LEU A 55 38.17 -10.71 17.59
N GLN A 56 38.27 -11.65 18.54
CA GLN A 56 38.55 -11.32 19.94
C GLN A 56 39.92 -10.65 20.12
N GLU A 57 40.96 -11.11 19.43
CA GLU A 57 42.29 -10.49 19.48
C GLU A 57 42.30 -9.08 18.87
N ARG A 58 41.59 -8.89 17.75
CA ARG A 58 41.58 -7.63 17.01
C ARG A 58 40.74 -6.53 17.66
N VAL A 59 39.56 -6.87 18.15
CA VAL A 59 38.57 -5.88 18.64
C VAL A 59 37.94 -6.25 19.99
N GLY A 60 38.42 -7.29 20.67
CA GLY A 60 37.81 -7.78 21.91
C GLY A 60 37.75 -6.76 23.06
N LEU A 61 38.63 -5.75 23.06
CA LEU A 61 38.63 -4.67 24.05
C LEU A 61 37.66 -3.52 23.72
N CYS A 62 37.13 -3.46 22.49
CA CYS A 62 36.15 -2.44 22.10
C CYS A 62 34.80 -2.72 22.79
N VAL A 63 34.08 -1.66 23.17
CA VAL A 63 32.80 -1.74 23.90
C VAL A 63 31.65 -1.37 22.98
N VAL A 64 31.07 -2.37 22.33
CA VAL A 64 30.01 -2.20 21.33
C VAL A 64 28.63 -2.09 21.97
N GLU A 65 27.68 -1.48 21.28
CA GLU A 65 26.27 -1.50 21.69
C GLU A 65 25.60 -2.79 21.21
N ALA A 66 25.25 -3.64 22.15
CA ALA A 66 24.58 -4.91 21.92
C ALA A 66 23.08 -4.78 22.16
N MET A 67 22.27 -5.39 21.29
CA MET A 67 20.83 -5.41 21.43
C MET A 67 20.38 -6.62 22.26
N LEU A 68 19.64 -6.33 23.33
CA LEU A 68 18.95 -7.29 24.18
C LEU A 68 17.44 -7.12 23.98
N SER A 69 16.70 -8.21 23.84
CA SER A 69 15.24 -8.15 23.73
C SER A 69 14.58 -9.26 24.54
N SER A 70 13.50 -8.91 25.24
CA SER A 70 12.60 -9.88 25.88
C SER A 70 11.79 -10.68 24.85
N SER A 71 11.68 -10.19 23.62
CA SER A 71 10.98 -10.84 22.50
C SER A 71 11.92 -11.66 21.61
N ALA A 72 13.18 -11.85 22.03
CA ALA A 72 14.11 -12.74 21.36
C ALA A 72 13.45 -14.12 21.10
N PRO A 73 13.57 -14.67 19.88
CA PRO A 73 14.55 -14.34 18.85
C PRO A 73 14.20 -13.16 17.93
N VAL A 74 13.07 -12.46 18.13
CA VAL A 74 12.66 -11.33 17.29
C VAL A 74 13.15 -10.01 17.89
N PHE A 75 13.86 -9.24 17.08
CA PHE A 75 14.40 -7.93 17.41
C PHE A 75 13.63 -6.85 16.63
N TYR A 76 12.74 -6.16 17.34
CA TYR A 76 11.99 -5.04 16.80
C TYR A 76 12.81 -3.76 16.88
N GLY A 77 12.69 -2.89 15.86
CA GLY A 77 13.43 -1.64 15.81
C GLY A 77 12.90 -0.54 16.74
N ASP A 78 11.72 -0.73 17.34
CA ASP A 78 11.21 0.23 18.32
C ASP A 78 11.98 0.11 19.65
N LEU A 79 12.30 1.26 20.25
CA LEU A 79 13.06 1.35 21.49
C LEU A 79 12.36 0.75 22.72
N ARG A 80 11.07 0.38 22.61
CA ARG A 80 10.33 -0.23 23.72
C ARG A 80 10.50 -1.76 23.75
N SER A 81 10.86 -2.35 22.61
CA SER A 81 10.97 -3.79 22.44
C SER A 81 12.40 -4.33 22.58
N HIS A 82 13.40 -3.44 22.69
CA HIS A 82 14.78 -3.82 22.94
C HIS A 82 15.53 -2.79 23.78
N GLU A 83 16.59 -3.23 24.44
CA GLU A 83 17.56 -2.40 25.13
C GLU A 83 18.91 -2.46 24.38
N ARG A 84 19.55 -1.31 24.18
CA ARG A 84 20.95 -1.26 23.71
C ARG A 84 21.86 -1.11 24.92
N VAL A 85 22.70 -2.10 25.16
CA VAL A 85 23.62 -2.12 26.30
C VAL A 85 25.08 -2.09 25.82
N PRO A 86 25.96 -1.33 26.49
CA PRO A 86 27.39 -1.40 26.23
C PRO A 86 27.94 -2.77 26.65
N LEU A 87 28.61 -3.46 25.73
CA LEU A 87 29.14 -4.80 25.93
C LEU A 87 30.57 -4.89 25.35
N PRO A 88 31.57 -5.30 26.14
CA PRO A 88 32.88 -5.64 25.59
C PRO A 88 32.74 -6.70 24.50
N PHE A 89 33.33 -6.47 23.33
CA PHE A 89 33.20 -7.37 22.19
C PHE A 89 33.73 -8.78 22.53
N SER A 90 34.77 -8.88 23.38
CA SER A 90 35.26 -10.14 23.92
C SER A 90 34.23 -10.93 24.73
N ALA A 91 33.36 -10.26 25.49
CA ALA A 91 32.28 -10.90 26.23
C ALA A 91 31.24 -11.51 25.27
N PHE A 92 30.89 -10.77 24.21
CA PHE A 92 30.02 -11.27 23.14
C PHE A 92 30.62 -12.49 22.42
N ILE A 93 31.92 -12.46 22.11
CA ILE A 93 32.62 -13.61 21.52
C ILE A 93 32.64 -14.80 22.48
N GLY A 94 32.77 -14.57 23.80
CA GLY A 94 32.65 -15.61 24.82
C GLY A 94 31.30 -16.34 24.75
N LEU A 95 30.20 -15.60 24.59
CA LEU A 95 28.86 -16.17 24.41
C LEU A 95 28.75 -16.97 23.11
N CYS A 96 29.34 -16.48 22.01
CA CYS A 96 29.39 -17.22 20.75
C CYS A 96 30.13 -18.56 20.90
N LYS A 97 31.29 -18.57 21.56
CA LYS A 97 32.07 -19.78 21.84
C LYS A 97 31.35 -20.76 22.75
N GLN A 98 30.61 -20.27 23.75
CA GLN A 98 29.78 -21.12 24.60
C GLN A 98 28.69 -21.81 23.77
N ARG A 99 28.01 -21.08 22.89
CA ARG A 99 26.97 -21.60 22.00
C ARG A 99 27.50 -22.66 21.03
N MET A 100 28.68 -22.44 20.45
CA MET A 100 29.35 -23.43 19.60
C MET A 100 29.57 -24.76 20.32
N ARG A 101 30.10 -24.73 21.56
CA ARG A 101 30.35 -25.94 22.36
C ARG A 101 29.07 -26.73 22.65
N HIS A 102 27.98 -26.04 22.99
CA HIS A 102 26.69 -26.70 23.23
C HIS A 102 26.09 -27.34 21.97
N SER A 103 26.34 -26.77 20.79
CA SER A 103 25.88 -27.35 19.51
C SER A 103 26.66 -28.59 19.10
N GLU A 104 27.93 -28.72 19.52
CA GLU A 104 28.76 -29.90 19.24
C GLU A 104 28.40 -31.08 20.17
N ASP A 105 27.96 -30.79 21.40
CA ASP A 105 27.53 -31.81 22.38
C ASP A 105 26.07 -32.30 22.16
N GLY A 106 25.29 -31.64 21.30
CA GLY A 106 23.88 -31.96 21.02
C GLY A 106 23.58 -32.20 19.54
N SER A 107 23.61 -33.46 19.11
CA SER A 107 22.96 -34.04 17.91
C SER A 107 22.59 -33.03 16.79
N GLY A 108 23.51 -32.81 15.86
CA GLY A 108 23.27 -32.07 14.63
C GLY A 108 22.06 -32.61 13.85
N ALA A 109 20.99 -31.83 13.81
CA ALA A 109 19.91 -31.98 12.86
C ALA A 109 19.85 -30.70 12.02
N CYS A 110 20.39 -30.77 10.79
CA CYS A 110 19.95 -29.88 9.73
C CYS A 110 18.45 -30.13 9.54
N PHE A 111 17.60 -29.21 10.00
CA PHE A 111 16.19 -29.24 9.66
C PHE A 111 16.01 -28.67 8.26
N GLU A 112 15.93 -29.56 7.27
CA GLU A 112 15.22 -29.28 6.03
C GLU A 112 13.76 -28.98 6.39
N SER A 113 13.36 -27.72 6.30
CA SER A 113 11.99 -27.30 6.60
C SER A 113 11.10 -27.50 5.36
N GLU A 114 10.63 -28.73 5.18
CA GLU A 114 9.39 -29.03 4.47
C GLU A 114 8.42 -29.75 5.43
N GLN A 115 7.22 -29.17 5.59
CA GLN A 115 6.00 -29.75 6.18
C GLN A 115 5.96 -30.12 7.69
N ARG A 116 5.19 -29.32 8.45
CA ARG A 116 4.06 -29.65 9.38
C ARG A 116 3.85 -28.45 10.32
N GLY A 117 2.65 -28.01 10.70
CA GLY A 117 1.39 -28.73 10.89
C GLY A 117 0.98 -28.55 12.36
N LEU A 118 -0.02 -27.71 12.60
CA LEU A 118 -0.90 -27.57 13.78
C LEU A 118 -0.44 -28.20 15.12
N LEU A 119 -0.17 -27.36 16.13
CA LEU A 119 -0.24 -27.75 17.54
C LEU A 119 -0.96 -26.69 18.38
N GLU A 120 -1.89 -27.18 19.21
CA GLU A 120 -2.81 -26.47 20.10
C GLU A 120 -2.10 -25.74 21.27
N PRO A 121 -2.76 -24.76 21.92
CA PRO A 121 -2.15 -23.96 22.97
C PRO A 121 -2.11 -24.71 24.30
N VAL A 122 -0.92 -24.82 24.89
CA VAL A 122 -0.72 -25.32 26.26
C VAL A 122 -0.89 -24.15 27.24
N SER A 123 -1.65 -24.39 28.31
CA SER A 123 -2.06 -23.43 29.34
C SER A 123 -0.91 -22.75 30.07
N GLU A 124 -1.03 -21.45 30.28
CA GLU A 124 -0.29 -20.68 31.29
C GLU A 124 -0.64 -21.20 32.68
N TYR A 125 0.39 -21.53 33.47
CA TYR A 125 0.47 -21.69 34.94
C TYR A 125 1.37 -22.91 35.23
N ASP A 126 2.68 -22.71 35.02
CA ASP A 126 3.80 -23.33 35.74
C ASP A 126 5.10 -23.02 34.97
N ARG A 127 5.72 -21.88 35.27
CA ARG A 127 7.15 -21.68 34.98
C ARG A 127 7.85 -21.23 36.25
N GLU A 128 8.48 -22.20 36.91
CA GLU A 128 9.63 -21.97 37.77
C GLU A 128 10.70 -21.16 37.00
N PRO A 129 11.44 -20.25 37.66
CA PRO A 129 12.45 -19.43 37.00
C PRO A 129 13.66 -20.31 36.65
N TYR A 130 13.74 -20.73 35.40
CA TYR A 130 14.88 -21.46 34.88
C TYR A 130 16.13 -20.55 34.87
N GLU A 131 17.08 -20.84 35.76
CA GLU A 131 18.46 -20.41 35.61
C GLU A 131 19.05 -20.99 34.30
N ASP A 132 19.84 -20.15 33.61
CA ASP A 132 20.83 -20.51 32.58
C ASP A 132 20.37 -20.78 31.13
N ALA A 133 19.39 -20.03 30.62
CA ALA A 133 19.26 -19.86 29.16
C ALA A 133 20.30 -18.82 28.67
N PRO A 134 21.21 -19.15 27.73
CA PRO A 134 22.22 -18.20 27.26
C PRO A 134 21.52 -16.99 26.64
N GLN A 135 21.78 -15.81 27.21
CA GLN A 135 21.21 -14.55 26.73
C GLN A 135 21.41 -14.42 25.23
N GLN A 136 20.30 -14.26 24.52
CA GLN A 136 20.30 -14.06 23.09
C GLN A 136 20.62 -12.59 22.81
N ILE A 137 21.80 -12.37 22.23
CA ILE A 137 22.36 -11.04 22.00
C ILE A 137 22.56 -10.84 20.51
N TYR A 138 22.19 -9.65 20.04
CA TYR A 138 22.38 -9.27 18.65
C TYR A 138 23.23 -8.00 18.52
N LEU A 139 24.38 -8.11 17.87
CA LEU A 139 25.15 -6.94 17.42
C LEU A 139 24.53 -6.47 16.11
N ALA A 140 23.62 -5.50 16.22
CA ALA A 140 22.89 -4.93 15.10
C ALA A 140 23.45 -3.56 14.72
N GLN A 141 23.87 -3.43 13.46
CA GLN A 141 24.33 -2.17 12.87
C GLN A 141 25.51 -1.54 13.64
N VAL A 142 26.50 -2.35 14.03
CA VAL A 142 27.69 -1.84 14.73
C VAL A 142 28.66 -1.22 13.71
N PRO A 143 28.98 0.08 13.77
CA PRO A 143 29.72 0.76 12.70
C PRO A 143 31.19 0.31 12.63
N ILE A 144 31.59 -0.14 11.44
CA ILE A 144 33.00 -0.30 11.03
C ILE A 144 33.51 0.99 10.37
N MET A 145 32.62 1.72 9.71
CA MET A 145 32.89 3.04 9.13
C MET A 145 31.57 3.83 9.09
N ASN A 146 31.62 5.12 9.40
CA ASN A 146 30.48 6.03 9.28
C ASN A 146 31.00 7.44 8.93
N THR A 147 30.55 7.99 7.80
CA THR A 147 31.02 9.32 7.33
C THR A 147 30.37 10.49 8.06
N GLU A 148 29.21 10.29 8.70
CA GLU A 148 28.48 11.36 9.39
C GLU A 148 28.87 11.45 10.88
N ASN A 149 29.46 10.39 11.46
CA ASN A 149 29.79 10.34 12.88
C ASN A 149 31.05 9.49 13.16
N GLU A 150 32.22 10.05 12.86
CA GLU A 150 33.52 9.37 13.03
C GLU A 150 33.82 9.04 14.50
N GLU A 151 33.33 9.82 15.46
CA GLU A 151 33.62 9.66 16.89
C GLU A 151 33.08 8.35 17.50
N ARG A 152 32.15 7.66 16.81
CA ARG A 152 31.51 6.42 17.30
C ARG A 152 32.03 5.13 16.63
N VAL A 153 33.05 5.20 15.78
CA VAL A 153 33.53 4.04 15.02
C VAL A 153 34.55 3.23 15.82
N GLN A 154 34.08 2.21 16.54
CA GLN A 154 34.94 1.40 17.42
C GLN A 154 35.60 0.20 16.72
N LEU A 155 35.08 -0.21 15.56
CA LEU A 155 35.53 -1.40 14.83
C LEU A 155 36.33 -1.06 13.57
N GLU A 156 36.92 0.13 13.49
CA GLU A 156 37.64 0.60 12.29
C GLU A 156 38.75 -0.35 11.84
N SER A 157 39.43 -1.03 12.78
CA SER A 157 40.49 -2.00 12.47
C SER A 157 40.01 -3.23 11.69
N LEU A 158 38.70 -3.51 11.68
CA LEU A 158 38.10 -4.57 10.86
C LEU A 158 38.00 -4.19 9.38
N ARG A 159 38.09 -2.90 9.04
CA ARG A 159 38.04 -2.41 7.66
C ARG A 159 39.15 -3.00 6.79
N GLU A 160 40.31 -3.33 7.37
CA GLU A 160 41.44 -3.95 6.67
C GLU A 160 41.16 -5.37 6.11
N ASP A 161 40.12 -6.02 6.64
CA ASP A 161 39.73 -7.37 6.24
C ASP A 161 38.58 -7.38 5.20
N ILE A 162 37.96 -6.23 4.95
CA ILE A 162 36.82 -6.05 4.05
C ILE A 162 37.27 -5.23 2.82
N GLN A 163 36.70 -5.52 1.66
CA GLN A 163 36.88 -4.72 0.45
C GLN A 163 35.53 -4.18 -0.02
N THR A 164 35.48 -2.93 -0.48
CA THR A 164 34.29 -2.43 -1.17
C THR A 164 34.12 -3.20 -2.48
N PRO A 165 32.97 -3.84 -2.74
CA PRO A 165 32.75 -4.56 -4.00
C PRO A 165 32.94 -3.65 -5.22
N VAL A 166 33.49 -4.21 -6.31
CA VAL A 166 33.90 -3.45 -7.52
C VAL A 166 32.77 -2.60 -8.09
N PHE A 167 31.53 -3.10 -8.06
CA PHE A 167 30.37 -2.37 -8.56
C PHE A 167 29.92 -1.17 -7.69
N LEU A 168 30.51 -1.02 -6.51
CA LEU A 168 30.30 0.13 -5.62
C LEU A 168 31.49 1.10 -5.60
N GLU A 169 32.54 0.90 -6.42
CA GLU A 169 33.75 1.75 -6.40
C GLU A 169 33.48 3.23 -6.63
N ASP A 170 32.50 3.56 -7.49
CA ASP A 170 32.10 4.94 -7.80
C ASP A 170 31.09 5.52 -6.79
N LYS A 171 30.70 4.77 -5.75
CA LYS A 171 29.66 5.17 -4.80
C LYS A 171 30.26 5.79 -3.54
N VAL A 172 29.67 6.90 -3.08
CA VAL A 172 30.01 7.51 -1.79
C VAL A 172 29.23 6.78 -0.70
N LEU A 173 29.93 5.92 0.04
CA LEU A 173 29.34 5.15 1.13
C LEU A 173 29.05 6.06 2.34
N ALA A 174 27.84 5.97 2.88
CA ALA A 174 27.44 6.65 4.12
C ALA A 174 27.91 5.87 5.36
N SER A 175 27.78 4.54 5.33
CA SER A 175 28.25 3.68 6.42
C SER A 175 28.58 2.26 5.96
N THR A 176 29.37 1.57 6.79
CA THR A 176 29.63 0.14 6.70
C THR A 176 29.44 -0.44 8.10
N ASN A 177 28.51 -1.38 8.26
CA ASN A 177 28.15 -1.90 9.58
C ASN A 177 28.31 -3.42 9.68
N LEU A 178 28.75 -3.87 10.85
CA LEU A 178 28.80 -5.26 11.26
C LEU A 178 27.44 -5.69 11.82
N TRP A 179 27.02 -6.89 11.41
CA TRP A 179 25.86 -7.59 11.93
C TRP A 179 26.29 -8.96 12.41
N MET A 180 26.14 -9.25 13.69
CA MET A 180 26.57 -10.53 14.26
C MET A 180 25.64 -10.99 15.36
N ASN A 181 25.16 -12.23 15.27
CA ASN A 181 24.25 -12.83 16.25
C ASN A 181 24.88 -14.08 16.85
N ASN A 182 24.75 -14.26 18.17
CA ASN A 182 25.21 -15.50 18.83
C ASN A 182 24.26 -16.68 18.61
N ALA A 183 23.03 -16.39 18.19
CA ALA A 183 21.84 -17.24 18.22
C ALA A 183 20.93 -16.92 17.04
N GLN A 184 20.05 -17.83 16.62
CA GLN A 184 19.02 -17.58 15.60
C GLN A 184 18.28 -16.27 15.85
N ALA A 185 18.42 -15.27 15.00
CA ALA A 185 17.87 -13.92 15.24
C ALA A 185 17.03 -13.46 14.06
N ARG A 186 15.92 -12.78 14.34
CA ARG A 186 15.08 -12.13 13.34
C ARG A 186 15.11 -10.62 13.53
N SER A 187 15.46 -9.88 12.48
CA SER A 187 15.15 -8.46 12.39
C SER A 187 13.72 -8.27 11.92
N SER A 188 12.91 -7.52 12.67
CA SER A 188 11.53 -7.17 12.28
C SER A 188 11.44 -6.53 10.89
N THR A 189 10.28 -6.61 10.25
CA THR A 189 10.07 -6.09 8.89
C THR A 189 10.17 -4.57 8.84
N HIS A 190 11.11 -4.05 8.06
CA HIS A 190 11.36 -2.61 7.91
C HIS A 190 11.93 -2.27 6.54
N TYR A 191 12.00 -0.99 6.19
CA TYR A 191 12.82 -0.50 5.08
C TYR A 191 13.90 0.45 5.58
N ASP A 192 14.96 0.60 4.77
CA ASP A 192 16.03 1.56 5.02
C ASP A 192 15.87 2.82 4.16
N PRO A 193 16.33 3.99 4.65
CA PRO A 193 16.39 5.23 3.86
C PRO A 193 17.60 5.27 2.90
N HIS A 194 18.29 4.14 2.72
CA HIS A 194 19.48 4.01 1.90
C HIS A 194 19.37 2.80 0.98
N HIS A 195 20.12 2.84 -0.11
CA HIS A 195 20.52 1.61 -0.77
C HIS A 195 21.40 0.79 0.16
N ASN A 196 21.20 -0.53 0.16
CA ASN A 196 21.87 -1.44 1.08
C ASN A 196 22.45 -2.63 0.30
N LEU A 197 23.74 -2.93 0.52
CA LEU A 197 24.34 -4.18 0.07
C LEU A 197 24.68 -5.03 1.29
N LEU A 198 23.84 -6.04 1.56
CA LEU A 198 24.02 -6.99 2.65
C LEU A 198 24.91 -8.15 2.20
N CYS A 199 26.12 -8.25 2.74
CA CYS A 199 27.10 -9.29 2.42
C CYS A 199 27.21 -10.31 3.56
N ILE A 200 27.10 -11.60 3.26
CA ILE A 200 27.22 -12.67 4.27
C ILE A 200 28.66 -13.15 4.33
N VAL A 201 29.32 -12.92 5.46
CA VAL A 201 30.72 -13.32 5.68
C VAL A 201 30.78 -14.76 6.20
N SER A 202 29.89 -15.12 7.13
CA SER A 202 29.77 -16.46 7.69
C SER A 202 28.33 -16.75 8.09
N GLY A 203 27.91 -18.01 8.02
CA GLY A 203 26.54 -18.44 8.34
C GLY A 203 25.58 -18.29 7.16
N CYS A 204 24.29 -18.16 7.48
CA CYS A 204 23.22 -18.06 6.49
C CYS A 204 22.15 -17.07 6.95
N LYS A 205 21.60 -16.32 5.99
CA LYS A 205 20.44 -15.46 6.21
C LYS A 205 19.36 -15.74 5.20
N GLN A 206 18.13 -15.77 5.68
CA GLN A 206 16.93 -15.76 4.87
C GLN A 206 16.33 -14.36 4.91
N VAL A 207 16.13 -13.77 3.73
CA VAL A 207 15.56 -12.44 3.57
C VAL A 207 14.24 -12.54 2.82
N VAL A 208 13.17 -12.03 3.41
CA VAL A 208 11.89 -11.85 2.72
C VAL A 208 11.77 -10.37 2.37
N LEU A 209 11.45 -10.07 1.11
CA LEU A 209 11.43 -8.72 0.54
C LEU A 209 10.04 -8.39 0.01
N TRP A 210 9.63 -7.13 0.19
CA TRP A 210 8.41 -6.56 -0.38
C TRP A 210 8.72 -5.24 -1.07
N PRO A 211 8.15 -4.99 -2.27
CA PRO A 211 8.33 -3.73 -2.95
C PRO A 211 7.63 -2.60 -2.18
N PRO A 212 8.05 -1.32 -2.37
CA PRO A 212 7.36 -0.17 -1.77
C PRO A 212 5.85 -0.10 -2.09
N SER A 213 5.43 -0.66 -3.23
CA SER A 213 4.01 -0.74 -3.63
C SER A 213 3.15 -1.62 -2.70
N ALA A 214 3.76 -2.51 -1.92
CA ALA A 214 3.11 -3.36 -0.92
C ALA A 214 3.00 -2.69 0.47
N SER A 215 3.52 -1.46 0.65
CA SER A 215 3.55 -0.76 1.94
C SER A 215 2.19 -0.75 2.67
N ALA A 216 1.09 -0.46 1.97
CA ALA A 216 -0.24 -0.44 2.59
C ALA A 216 -0.68 -1.77 3.22
N MET A 217 -0.13 -2.91 2.75
CA MET A 217 -0.43 -4.26 3.23
C MET A 217 0.44 -4.63 4.42
N LEU A 218 1.57 -3.94 4.58
CA LEU A 218 2.50 -4.05 5.70
C LEU A 218 2.15 -3.14 6.87
N TYR A 219 1.16 -2.25 6.73
CA TYR A 219 0.72 -1.33 7.79
C TYR A 219 1.91 -0.62 8.46
N PRO A 220 2.59 0.29 7.74
CA PRO A 220 3.74 0.99 8.32
C PRO A 220 3.33 1.69 9.62
N MET A 221 4.25 1.71 10.58
CA MET A 221 4.10 2.47 11.80
C MET A 221 3.90 3.96 11.46
N PRO A 222 3.23 4.75 12.32
CA PRO A 222 2.94 6.14 12.03
C PRO A 222 4.20 6.95 11.71
N ILE A 223 4.13 7.81 10.69
CA ILE A 223 5.30 8.56 10.17
C ILE A 223 5.98 9.46 11.22
N TYR A 224 5.28 9.84 12.29
CA TYR A 224 5.81 10.65 13.39
C TYR A 224 6.44 9.82 14.52
N GLY A 225 6.40 8.48 14.41
CA GLY A 225 7.03 7.57 15.36
C GLY A 225 8.49 7.27 15.01
N GLU A 226 9.29 6.94 16.02
CA GLU A 226 10.71 6.60 15.86
C GLU A 226 10.93 5.34 15.01
N ALA A 227 9.99 4.39 15.04
CA ALA A 227 10.01 3.17 14.23
C ALA A 227 9.13 3.28 12.96
N SER A 228 8.93 4.49 12.42
CA SER A 228 8.04 4.73 11.27
C SER A 228 8.37 3.91 10.02
N ASN A 229 9.62 3.49 9.85
CA ASN A 229 10.06 2.63 8.77
C ASN A 229 9.78 1.13 9.00
N HIS A 230 9.20 0.76 10.15
CA HIS A 230 8.82 -0.62 10.47
C HIS A 230 7.35 -0.90 10.15
N SER A 231 7.07 -2.18 9.88
CA SER A 231 5.70 -2.71 9.86
C SER A 231 5.13 -2.78 11.28
N SER A 232 3.85 -2.47 11.44
CA SER A 232 3.12 -2.63 12.72
C SER A 232 2.57 -4.04 12.93
N ILE A 233 2.75 -4.96 11.97
CA ILE A 233 2.18 -6.31 12.03
C ILE A 233 3.25 -7.40 12.14
N PRO A 234 3.04 -8.41 13.00
CA PRO A 234 3.86 -9.61 12.99
C PRO A 234 3.49 -10.46 11.76
N LEU A 235 4.45 -10.73 10.89
CA LEU A 235 4.18 -11.40 9.61
C LEU A 235 3.99 -12.91 9.69
N GLU A 236 4.40 -13.53 10.78
CA GLU A 236 4.25 -14.99 10.97
C GLU A 236 2.80 -15.41 11.19
N ASN A 237 2.04 -14.57 11.91
CA ASN A 237 0.65 -14.83 12.22
C ASN A 237 -0.14 -13.50 12.32
N PRO A 238 -0.35 -12.80 11.19
CA PRO A 238 -1.10 -11.56 11.18
C PRO A 238 -2.58 -11.80 11.50
N ASP A 239 -3.13 -11.03 12.44
CA ASP A 239 -4.57 -11.04 12.69
C ASP A 239 -5.31 -10.31 11.56
N PHE A 240 -5.81 -11.07 10.59
CA PHE A 240 -6.52 -10.52 9.44
C PHE A 240 -7.83 -9.81 9.78
N SER A 241 -8.36 -9.97 10.99
CA SER A 241 -9.54 -9.23 11.46
C SER A 241 -9.18 -7.77 11.70
N ASN A 242 -8.03 -7.54 12.31
CA ASN A 242 -7.49 -6.20 12.57
C ASN A 242 -6.70 -5.64 11.37
N TYR A 243 -6.11 -6.52 10.56
CA TYR A 243 -5.24 -6.19 9.44
C TYR A 243 -5.70 -6.84 8.12
N PRO A 244 -6.91 -6.53 7.63
CA PRO A 244 -7.48 -7.19 6.45
C PRO A 244 -6.64 -7.02 5.17
N ARG A 245 -5.88 -5.92 5.03
CA ARG A 245 -5.01 -5.69 3.86
C ARG A 245 -3.83 -6.69 3.83
N ALA A 246 -3.46 -7.27 4.96
CA ALA A 246 -2.35 -8.22 5.05
C ALA A 246 -2.66 -9.58 4.38
N GLN A 247 -3.93 -9.87 4.06
CA GLN A 247 -4.32 -11.12 3.39
C GLN A 247 -3.61 -11.33 2.04
N CYS A 248 -3.38 -10.26 1.29
CA CYS A 248 -2.69 -10.31 0.00
C CYS A 248 -1.17 -10.20 0.12
N LEU A 249 -0.61 -10.12 1.33
CA LEU A 249 0.80 -9.77 1.54
C LEU A 249 1.77 -10.76 0.87
N MET A 250 1.43 -12.05 0.91
CA MET A 250 2.26 -13.11 0.34
C MET A 250 2.34 -13.07 -1.20
N GLU A 251 1.38 -12.42 -1.87
CA GLU A 251 1.39 -12.25 -3.33
C GLU A 251 2.45 -11.24 -3.81
N TYR A 252 2.93 -10.41 -2.88
CA TYR A 252 3.91 -9.34 -3.11
C TYR A 252 5.28 -9.64 -2.50
N SER A 253 5.45 -10.77 -1.81
CA SER A 253 6.71 -11.12 -1.15
C SER A 253 7.61 -11.95 -2.05
N GLN A 254 8.93 -11.79 -1.89
CA GLN A 254 9.94 -12.68 -2.47
C GLN A 254 10.93 -13.10 -1.41
N LYS A 255 11.30 -14.37 -1.43
CA LYS A 255 12.19 -14.98 -0.44
C LYS A 255 13.53 -15.32 -1.07
N VAL A 256 14.61 -14.91 -0.40
CA VAL A 256 15.98 -15.18 -0.80
C VAL A 256 16.72 -15.82 0.37
N ILE A 257 17.43 -16.91 0.10
CA ILE A 257 18.40 -17.49 1.02
C ILE A 257 19.79 -17.06 0.54
N LEU A 258 20.58 -16.52 1.45
CA LEU A 258 21.95 -16.05 1.26
C LEU A 258 22.89 -16.91 2.09
N HIS A 259 23.88 -17.50 1.42
CA HIS A 259 24.92 -18.27 2.08
C HIS A 259 26.19 -17.43 2.26
N ALA A 260 27.11 -17.93 3.08
CA ALA A 260 28.43 -17.32 3.22
C ALA A 260 29.09 -17.12 1.84
N GLY A 261 29.47 -15.86 1.56
CA GLY A 261 30.04 -15.43 0.30
C GLY A 261 29.08 -14.62 -0.57
N ASP A 262 27.76 -14.72 -0.36
CA ASP A 262 26.76 -14.02 -1.17
C ASP A 262 26.55 -12.58 -0.68
N ALA A 263 26.08 -11.71 -1.58
CA ALA A 263 25.50 -10.42 -1.21
C ALA A 263 24.14 -10.19 -1.84
N LEU A 264 23.33 -9.39 -1.14
CA LEU A 264 22.02 -8.95 -1.59
C LEU A 264 21.99 -7.42 -1.65
N PHE A 265 21.74 -6.88 -2.83
CA PHE A 265 21.37 -5.49 -2.99
C PHE A 265 19.88 -5.34 -2.65
N ILE A 266 19.59 -4.48 -1.68
CA ILE A 266 18.26 -4.07 -1.26
C ILE A 266 18.12 -2.58 -1.61
N PRO A 267 17.27 -2.23 -2.58
CA PRO A 267 17.07 -0.85 -2.97
C PRO A 267 16.36 -0.04 -1.87
N GLU A 268 16.50 1.28 -1.91
CA GLU A 268 15.89 2.18 -0.95
C GLU A 268 14.35 2.00 -0.94
N GLY A 269 13.76 1.95 0.25
CA GLY A 269 12.32 1.80 0.44
C GLY A 269 11.77 0.37 0.30
N TRP A 270 12.60 -0.62 -0.05
CA TRP A 270 12.17 -2.01 -0.03
C TRP A 270 12.07 -2.52 1.40
N PHE A 271 10.88 -2.98 1.77
CA PHE A 271 10.68 -3.63 3.04
C PHE A 271 11.36 -4.99 3.02
N HIS A 272 12.00 -5.35 4.13
CA HIS A 272 12.68 -6.61 4.28
C HIS A 272 12.60 -7.12 5.72
N GLN A 273 12.45 -8.44 5.85
CA GLN A 273 12.59 -9.19 7.09
C GLN A 273 13.80 -10.09 6.95
N VAL A 274 14.64 -10.18 7.98
CA VAL A 274 15.89 -10.94 7.94
C VAL A 274 15.91 -11.95 9.07
N ASP A 275 15.86 -13.23 8.73
CA ASP A 275 16.10 -14.35 9.64
C ASP A 275 17.57 -14.77 9.49
N SER A 276 18.32 -14.81 10.59
CA SER A 276 19.72 -15.21 10.62
C SER A 276 19.86 -16.50 11.42
N ASP A 277 20.61 -17.46 10.88
CA ASP A 277 20.95 -18.69 11.61
C ASP A 277 21.93 -18.40 12.76
N ASP A 278 22.12 -19.37 13.65
CA ASP A 278 23.09 -19.27 14.74
C ASP A 278 24.49 -18.87 14.21
N LEU A 279 25.17 -17.98 14.94
CA LEU A 279 26.57 -17.57 14.67
C LEU A 279 26.80 -16.98 13.28
N THR A 280 25.82 -16.24 12.78
CA THR A 280 25.92 -15.56 11.49
C THR A 280 26.67 -14.24 11.63
N ILE A 281 27.55 -13.96 10.66
CA ILE A 281 28.32 -12.71 10.54
C ILE A 281 28.04 -12.13 9.16
N ALA A 282 27.58 -10.88 9.13
CA ALA A 282 27.34 -10.14 7.90
C ALA A 282 27.87 -8.72 8.01
N VAL A 283 28.17 -8.13 6.85
CA VAL A 283 28.58 -6.73 6.71
C VAL A 283 27.65 -6.10 5.71
N ASN A 284 27.16 -4.90 6.00
CA ASN A 284 26.36 -4.15 5.05
C ASN A 284 27.00 -2.82 4.68
N PHE A 285 26.77 -2.38 3.46
CA PHE A 285 27.15 -1.05 2.98
C PHE A 285 25.89 -0.24 2.72
N TRP A 286 25.85 0.99 3.23
CA TRP A 286 24.79 1.95 2.92
C TRP A 286 25.31 3.11 2.09
N TRP A 287 24.54 3.50 1.07
CA TRP A 287 24.74 4.72 0.29
C TRP A 287 23.41 5.34 -0.10
N ARG A 288 23.40 6.64 -0.38
CA ARG A 288 22.18 7.36 -0.78
C ARG A 288 21.81 7.01 -2.22
N SER A 289 20.52 6.86 -2.50
CA SER A 289 20.05 6.65 -3.87
C SER A 289 20.23 7.91 -4.71
N ASN A 290 20.30 7.71 -6.03
CA ASN A 290 20.26 8.80 -6.99
C ASN A 290 18.93 9.56 -6.94
N ILE A 291 17.82 8.92 -6.53
CA ILE A 291 16.50 9.57 -6.44
C ILE A 291 16.51 10.64 -5.36
N VAL A 292 16.89 10.27 -4.13
CA VAL A 292 16.93 11.21 -3.01
C VAL A 292 18.02 12.26 -3.21
N SER A 293 19.18 11.86 -3.74
CA SER A 293 20.30 12.79 -3.92
C SER A 293 20.04 13.87 -4.99
N ASN A 294 19.20 13.58 -5.98
CA ASN A 294 18.88 14.51 -7.06
C ASN A 294 17.59 15.31 -6.84
N MET A 295 16.78 14.98 -5.84
CA MET A 295 15.58 15.74 -5.50
C MET A 295 15.97 16.93 -4.62
N SER A 296 15.87 18.14 -5.17
CA SER A 296 16.15 19.35 -4.41
C SER A 296 15.02 19.65 -3.42
N GLU A 297 15.37 19.97 -2.18
CA GLU A 297 14.45 20.23 -1.05
C GLU A 297 13.34 21.26 -1.38
N HIS A 298 13.63 22.28 -2.21
CA HIS A 298 12.62 23.26 -2.61
C HIS A 298 11.46 22.66 -3.43
N MET A 299 11.63 21.45 -3.97
CA MET A 299 10.61 20.71 -4.73
C MET A 299 9.77 19.78 -3.86
N ASP A 300 10.12 19.56 -2.59
CA ASP A 300 9.49 18.55 -1.72
C ASP A 300 7.98 18.80 -1.58
N ALA A 301 7.59 20.04 -1.28
CA ALA A 301 6.18 20.42 -1.15
C ALA A 301 5.39 20.21 -2.44
N TYR A 302 6.02 20.44 -3.60
CA TYR A 302 5.39 20.22 -4.90
C TYR A 302 5.19 18.73 -5.16
N TYR A 303 6.24 17.91 -5.01
CA TYR A 303 6.14 16.47 -5.25
C TYR A 303 5.22 15.78 -4.25
N LEU A 304 5.23 16.20 -2.98
CA LEU A 304 4.28 15.72 -1.98
C LEU A 304 2.83 15.95 -2.44
N ARG A 305 2.52 17.16 -2.94
CA ARG A 305 1.18 17.47 -3.47
C ARG A 305 0.80 16.59 -4.66
N ILE A 306 1.72 16.39 -5.60
CA ILE A 306 1.49 15.55 -6.79
C ILE A 306 1.27 14.08 -6.40
N ILE A 307 2.10 13.55 -5.49
CA ILE A 307 2.02 12.16 -5.02
C ILE A 307 0.71 11.92 -4.26
N LEU A 308 0.37 12.81 -3.31
CA LEU A 308 -0.88 12.71 -2.55
C LEU A 308 -2.09 12.80 -3.47
N ARG A 309 -2.08 13.69 -4.46
CA ARG A 309 -3.17 13.78 -5.44
C ARG A 309 -3.33 12.48 -6.22
N ARG A 310 -2.23 11.96 -6.79
CA ARG A 310 -2.24 10.70 -7.55
C ARG A 310 -2.74 9.51 -6.72
N LEU A 311 -2.32 9.42 -5.46
CA LEU A 311 -2.79 8.36 -4.55
C LEU A 311 -4.27 8.53 -4.20
N THR A 312 -4.73 9.78 -4.00
CA THR A 312 -6.14 10.09 -3.71
C THR A 312 -7.02 9.71 -4.90
N ASP A 313 -6.62 10.09 -6.11
CA ASP A 313 -7.34 9.72 -7.33
C ASP A 313 -7.39 8.18 -7.50
N LYS A 314 -6.31 7.47 -7.16
CA LYS A 314 -6.29 6.00 -7.17
C LYS A 314 -7.26 5.40 -6.15
N GLU A 315 -7.36 5.98 -4.96
CA GLU A 315 -8.31 5.55 -3.93
C GLU A 315 -9.77 5.84 -4.33
N MET A 316 -10.05 7.00 -4.93
CA MET A 316 -11.37 7.32 -5.48
C MET A 316 -11.80 6.30 -6.54
N ASN A 317 -10.91 5.96 -7.48
CA ASN A 317 -11.18 4.97 -8.54
C ASN A 317 -11.36 3.54 -8.00
N ARG A 318 -10.84 3.21 -6.81
CA ARG A 318 -11.10 1.91 -6.16
C ARG A 318 -12.53 1.81 -5.63
N VAL A 319 -13.09 2.91 -5.15
CA VAL A 319 -14.48 2.98 -4.66
C VAL A 319 -15.46 2.95 -5.83
N LEU A 320 -15.11 3.59 -6.94
CA LEU A 320 -15.88 3.60 -8.19
C LEU A 320 -15.08 2.92 -9.31
N PRO A 321 -14.99 1.57 -9.30
CA PRO A 321 -14.27 0.86 -10.35
C PRO A 321 -14.96 1.12 -11.68
N LYS A 322 -14.35 1.99 -12.49
CA LYS A 322 -14.77 2.21 -13.88
C LYS A 322 -14.54 0.89 -14.61
N SER A 323 -15.59 0.26 -15.11
CA SER A 323 -15.45 -0.81 -16.10
C SER A 323 -14.70 -0.23 -17.28
N SER A 324 -13.43 -0.62 -17.44
CA SER A 324 -12.61 -0.08 -18.51
C SER A 324 -13.28 -0.40 -19.85
N LEU A 325 -13.32 0.57 -20.76
CA LEU A 325 -13.77 0.37 -22.14
C LEU A 325 -13.07 -0.82 -22.82
N ALA A 326 -11.85 -1.16 -22.38
CA ALA A 326 -11.08 -2.32 -22.85
C ALA A 326 -11.70 -3.68 -22.49
N GLU A 327 -12.38 -3.82 -21.34
CA GLU A 327 -13.07 -5.06 -20.98
C GLU A 327 -14.35 -5.29 -21.79
N MET A 328 -14.98 -4.20 -22.25
CA MET A 328 -16.19 -4.26 -23.07
C MET A 328 -15.87 -4.63 -24.53
N GLU A 329 -14.71 -4.25 -25.05
CA GLU A 329 -14.22 -4.70 -26.36
C GLU A 329 -13.84 -6.18 -26.38
N ASN A 330 -13.24 -6.70 -25.30
CA ASN A 330 -12.89 -8.12 -25.19
C ASN A 330 -14.12 -9.03 -25.02
N LYS A 331 -15.17 -8.57 -24.32
CA LYS A 331 -16.46 -9.29 -24.28
C LYS A 331 -17.21 -9.28 -25.62
N LYS A 332 -17.11 -8.20 -26.41
CA LYS A 332 -17.67 -8.15 -27.77
C LYS A 332 -16.94 -9.07 -28.75
N LYS A 333 -15.62 -9.24 -28.63
CA LYS A 333 -14.86 -10.21 -29.44
C LYS A 333 -15.21 -11.66 -29.11
N HIS A 334 -15.42 -12.01 -27.84
CA HIS A 334 -15.78 -13.39 -27.47
C HIS A 334 -17.24 -13.77 -27.76
N THR A 335 -18.15 -12.80 -27.89
CA THR A 335 -19.54 -13.09 -28.27
C THR A 335 -19.72 -13.20 -29.79
N CYS A 336 -18.81 -12.61 -30.59
CA CYS A 336 -18.87 -12.64 -32.06
C CYS A 336 -18.21 -13.89 -32.69
N VAL A 337 -17.40 -14.66 -31.94
CA VAL A 337 -16.72 -15.88 -32.44
C VAL A 337 -17.58 -17.15 -32.29
N VAL A 338 -18.68 -17.09 -31.52
CA VAL A 338 -19.53 -18.28 -31.24
C VAL A 338 -20.77 -18.39 -32.14
N LEU A 339 -21.05 -17.41 -33.00
CA LEU A 339 -22.24 -17.41 -33.87
C LEU A 339 -21.97 -17.43 -35.38
N ASN A 340 -20.76 -17.79 -35.82
CA ASN A 340 -20.48 -18.03 -37.24
C ASN A 340 -19.88 -19.43 -37.45
N ASN A 341 -20.74 -20.44 -37.38
CA ASN A 341 -20.55 -21.70 -38.10
C ASN A 341 -21.92 -22.28 -38.46
N GLY A 342 -22.35 -22.02 -39.69
CA GLY A 342 -23.60 -22.51 -40.26
C GLY A 342 -23.92 -21.70 -41.51
N GLY A 343 -23.36 -22.13 -42.64
CA GLY A 343 -23.43 -21.39 -43.89
C GLY A 343 -24.69 -21.60 -44.73
N VAL A 344 -24.58 -21.00 -45.92
CA VAL A 344 -25.18 -21.33 -47.21
C VAL A 344 -26.37 -20.48 -47.67
N ASP A 345 -26.01 -19.64 -48.66
CA ASP A 345 -26.68 -19.20 -49.91
C ASP A 345 -28.05 -18.51 -49.87
N GLN A 346 -28.12 -17.28 -50.41
CA GLN A 346 -28.54 -17.02 -51.81
C GLN A 346 -28.57 -15.52 -52.16
N ASN A 347 -27.78 -15.17 -53.19
CA ASN A 347 -28.03 -14.31 -54.36
C ASN A 347 -28.77 -12.95 -54.32
N ASP A 348 -28.08 -12.02 -55.00
CA ASP A 348 -28.53 -11.08 -56.05
C ASP A 348 -28.86 -9.60 -55.71
N ASN A 349 -27.86 -8.78 -56.07
CA ASN A 349 -27.88 -7.70 -57.07
C ASN A 349 -28.37 -6.28 -56.74
N ASP A 350 -27.42 -5.37 -56.99
CA ASP A 350 -27.50 -4.14 -57.78
C ASP A 350 -27.62 -2.75 -57.09
N LEU A 351 -26.46 -2.08 -57.12
CA LEU A 351 -26.16 -0.78 -57.76
C LEU A 351 -26.71 0.53 -57.18
N ASP A 352 -25.75 1.31 -56.67
CA ASP A 352 -25.50 2.74 -56.91
C ASP A 352 -26.63 3.62 -57.46
N GLN A 353 -27.02 4.63 -56.69
CA GLN A 353 -27.18 5.98 -57.24
C GLN A 353 -27.15 7.08 -56.16
N ALA A 354 -26.17 7.97 -56.30
CA ALA A 354 -26.13 9.27 -55.66
C ALA A 354 -26.89 10.30 -56.51
N CYS A 355 -27.78 11.09 -55.88
CA CYS A 355 -27.95 12.55 -56.02
C CYS A 355 -29.34 12.98 -55.57
N GLU A 356 -29.43 13.91 -54.61
CA GLU A 356 -29.95 15.27 -54.82
C GLU A 356 -30.19 15.96 -53.47
N ARG A 357 -29.40 17.00 -53.20
CA ARG A 357 -29.79 18.08 -52.27
C ARG A 357 -30.98 18.81 -52.88
N LYS A 358 -32.09 18.91 -52.14
CA LYS A 358 -32.94 20.10 -52.19
C LYS A 358 -33.35 20.50 -50.78
N ASP A 359 -32.88 21.68 -50.41
CA ASP A 359 -33.37 22.51 -49.32
C ASP A 359 -34.89 22.72 -49.47
N LEU A 360 -35.65 22.26 -48.49
CA LEU A 360 -36.92 22.88 -48.11
C LEU A 360 -36.81 23.31 -46.65
N LYS A 361 -36.46 24.58 -46.51
CA LYS A 361 -36.54 25.38 -45.30
C LYS A 361 -37.93 25.27 -44.66
N GLY A 362 -37.90 25.09 -43.34
CA GLY A 362 -38.62 25.95 -42.41
C GLY A 362 -40.13 25.75 -42.35
N LYS A 363 -40.59 25.39 -41.14
CA LYS A 363 -41.98 25.14 -40.73
C LYS A 363 -42.48 23.70 -40.89
N GLU A 364 -41.81 22.77 -40.22
CA GLU A 364 -42.47 21.50 -39.82
C GLU A 364 -41.70 20.75 -38.70
N LEU A 365 -41.05 21.49 -37.79
CA LEU A 365 -40.35 20.90 -36.64
C LEU A 365 -40.64 21.64 -35.33
N GLU A 366 -41.89 22.07 -35.14
CA GLU A 366 -42.38 22.60 -33.85
C GLU A 366 -43.47 21.71 -33.22
N GLN A 367 -43.71 20.51 -33.76
CA GLN A 367 -44.75 19.59 -33.25
C GLN A 367 -44.33 18.11 -33.19
N ARG A 368 -43.04 17.79 -33.23
CA ARG A 368 -42.56 16.38 -33.23
C ARG A 368 -41.74 15.95 -32.01
N THR A 369 -41.70 16.75 -30.94
CA THR A 369 -40.89 16.45 -29.74
C THR A 369 -41.73 16.10 -28.53
N MET A 370 -42.82 15.35 -28.72
CA MET A 370 -43.72 14.97 -27.63
C MET A 370 -44.12 13.50 -27.70
N SER A 371 -43.63 12.73 -26.71
CA SER A 371 -43.85 11.30 -26.45
C SER A 371 -42.83 10.35 -27.08
N HIS A 372 -41.58 10.40 -26.60
CA HIS A 372 -40.80 9.18 -26.54
C HIS A 372 -41.21 8.45 -25.27
N GLU A 373 -41.80 7.27 -25.41
CA GLU A 373 -41.89 6.32 -24.30
C GLU A 373 -40.47 6.12 -23.78
N LEU A 374 -40.25 6.38 -22.48
CA LEU A 374 -38.98 6.09 -21.84
C LEU A 374 -38.70 4.60 -21.99
N GLU A 375 -37.45 4.24 -22.28
CA GLU A 375 -37.05 2.84 -22.31
C GLU A 375 -37.39 2.15 -20.98
N PRO A 376 -37.72 0.85 -20.96
CA PRO A 376 -38.12 0.15 -19.74
C PRO A 376 -37.15 0.32 -18.56
N LEU A 377 -35.83 0.36 -18.85
CA LEU A 377 -34.78 0.61 -17.86
C LEU A 377 -34.84 2.04 -17.30
N ALA A 378 -35.11 3.04 -18.14
CA ALA A 378 -35.26 4.43 -17.71
C ALA A 378 -36.51 4.61 -16.84
N ILE A 379 -37.63 3.95 -17.18
CA ILE A 379 -38.86 3.98 -16.37
C ILE A 379 -38.60 3.37 -14.99
N HIS A 380 -37.92 2.22 -14.96
CA HIS A 380 -37.60 1.54 -13.71
C HIS A 380 -36.71 2.40 -12.80
N ALA A 381 -35.60 2.93 -13.32
CA ALA A 381 -34.71 3.80 -12.56
C ALA A 381 -35.39 5.09 -12.09
N LEU A 382 -36.23 5.71 -12.93
CA LEU A 382 -37.03 6.88 -12.56
C LEU A 382 -37.98 6.56 -11.39
N HIS A 383 -38.69 5.43 -11.47
CA HIS A 383 -39.60 5.00 -10.42
C HIS A 383 -38.86 4.73 -9.10
N GLU A 384 -37.72 4.06 -9.13
CA GLU A 384 -36.92 3.79 -7.94
C GLU A 384 -36.40 5.08 -7.28
N LEU A 385 -35.83 6.01 -8.06
CA LEU A 385 -35.36 7.30 -7.53
C LEU A 385 -36.49 8.10 -6.87
N VAL A 386 -37.65 8.19 -7.53
CA VAL A 386 -38.83 8.88 -6.97
C VAL A 386 -39.31 8.20 -5.69
N SER A 387 -39.37 6.86 -5.68
CA SER A 387 -39.77 6.09 -4.50
C SER A 387 -38.84 6.30 -3.31
N LEU A 388 -37.52 6.36 -3.54
CA LEU A 388 -36.52 6.61 -2.49
C LEU A 388 -36.69 8.00 -1.87
N VAL A 389 -36.90 9.02 -2.69
CA VAL A 389 -37.15 10.39 -2.22
C VAL A 389 -38.44 10.43 -1.40
N HIS A 390 -39.53 9.86 -1.90
CA HIS A 390 -40.82 9.88 -1.20
C HIS A 390 -40.78 9.12 0.13
N HIS A 391 -40.10 7.97 0.20
CA HIS A 391 -39.93 7.26 1.47
C HIS A 391 -39.14 8.08 2.50
N ARG A 392 -38.09 8.80 2.08
CA ARG A 392 -37.29 9.66 2.97
C ARG A 392 -38.06 10.87 3.46
N VAL A 393 -38.80 11.55 2.58
CA VAL A 393 -39.62 12.72 2.92
C VAL A 393 -40.73 12.32 3.90
N ASN A 394 -41.46 11.24 3.62
CA ASN A 394 -42.51 10.73 4.52
C ASN A 394 -41.96 10.31 5.89
N ALA A 395 -40.77 9.69 5.92
CA ALA A 395 -40.11 9.31 7.17
C ALA A 395 -39.61 10.51 7.99
N ALA A 396 -39.27 11.62 7.33
CA ALA A 396 -38.91 12.87 7.99
C ALA A 396 -40.15 13.62 8.54
N GLU A 397 -41.27 13.58 7.81
CA GLU A 397 -42.55 14.14 8.26
C GLU A 397 -43.13 13.40 9.48
N LEU A 398 -42.92 12.09 9.58
CA LEU A 398 -43.27 11.28 10.75
C LEU A 398 -42.44 11.62 12.01
N ARG A 399 -41.38 12.44 11.90
CA ARG A 399 -40.43 12.67 13.00
C ARG A 399 -40.61 13.92 13.85
N GLN A 400 -41.51 14.89 13.60
CA GLN A 400 -41.81 15.99 14.57
C GLN A 400 -43.16 16.73 14.37
N PRO A 401 -43.76 17.36 15.41
CA PRO A 401 -43.59 17.20 16.87
C PRO A 401 -44.92 17.08 17.66
N VAL A 402 -44.94 16.32 18.76
CA VAL A 402 -46.03 16.38 19.77
C VAL A 402 -45.59 17.30 20.92
N GLN A 403 -46.25 18.45 21.07
CA GLN A 403 -46.19 19.36 22.25
C GLN A 403 -46.85 18.64 23.46
N SER A 404 -46.51 18.79 24.74
CA SER A 404 -46.02 19.92 25.53
C SER A 404 -45.67 19.42 26.95
N THR A 405 -44.64 19.95 27.62
CA THR A 405 -44.68 20.56 28.98
C THR A 405 -43.29 21.01 29.45
N SER A 406 -43.20 22.31 29.75
CA SER A 406 -42.34 23.04 30.70
C SER A 406 -40.85 22.71 30.94
N THR A 407 -40.12 23.83 31.11
CA THR A 407 -38.94 24.11 31.95
C THR A 407 -37.55 23.71 31.46
N THR A 408 -36.79 24.77 31.12
CA THR A 408 -35.35 25.03 31.38
C THR A 408 -34.31 23.95 31.14
N ASP A 409 -33.25 24.37 30.45
CA ASP A 409 -31.95 23.72 30.23
C ASP A 409 -31.89 22.55 29.24
N SER A 410 -31.24 22.82 28.09
CA SER A 410 -30.39 21.88 27.32
C SER A 410 -30.36 22.28 25.83
N ALA A 411 -29.42 23.14 25.45
CA ALA A 411 -29.08 23.42 24.04
C ALA A 411 -27.97 22.48 23.51
N ALA A 412 -27.93 21.22 23.97
CA ALA A 412 -26.80 20.32 23.70
C ALA A 412 -27.13 18.92 23.16
N SER A 413 -28.39 18.56 22.88
CA SER A 413 -28.72 17.15 22.60
C SER A 413 -29.13 16.76 21.16
N VAL A 414 -29.09 17.67 20.17
CA VAL A 414 -29.45 17.32 18.77
C VAL A 414 -28.22 17.17 17.87
N LYS A 415 -27.05 17.71 18.28
CA LYS A 415 -25.78 17.44 17.59
C LYS A 415 -25.20 16.06 17.89
N ASP A 416 -25.59 15.43 18.99
CA ASP A 416 -24.91 14.24 19.51
C ASP A 416 -25.42 12.92 18.89
N GLU A 417 -26.60 12.92 18.29
CA GLU A 417 -27.16 11.74 17.61
C GLU A 417 -26.62 11.58 16.18
N PHE A 418 -26.25 12.68 15.53
CA PHE A 418 -25.53 12.66 14.25
C PHE A 418 -24.07 12.22 14.40
N THR A 419 -23.47 12.42 15.58
CA THR A 419 -22.07 12.03 15.83
C THR A 419 -21.90 10.54 16.11
N LYS A 420 -22.95 9.84 16.59
CA LYS A 420 -22.88 8.40 16.90
C LYS A 420 -23.03 7.47 15.69
N VAL A 421 -23.50 7.97 14.55
CA VAL A 421 -23.63 7.19 13.30
C VAL A 421 -22.37 7.29 12.40
N VAL A 422 -21.42 8.18 12.73
CA VAL A 422 -20.17 8.39 11.97
C VAL A 422 -19.09 7.32 12.24
N ARG A 423 -19.46 6.17 12.81
CA ARG A 423 -18.52 5.07 13.10
C ARG A 423 -18.30 4.08 11.94
N ALA A 424 -18.90 4.33 10.78
CA ALA A 424 -18.69 3.54 9.56
C ALA A 424 -18.16 4.45 8.43
N ASN A 425 -16.89 4.86 8.51
CA ASN A 425 -16.22 5.66 7.47
C ASN A 425 -15.77 4.83 6.25
N SER A 426 -16.64 3.97 5.72
CA SER A 426 -16.42 3.33 4.43
C SER A 426 -17.48 3.83 3.46
N PHE A 427 -17.14 4.86 2.69
CA PHE A 427 -17.90 5.21 1.50
C PHE A 427 -17.81 4.05 0.52
N SER A 428 -18.91 3.33 0.36
CA SER A 428 -19.04 2.18 -0.52
C SER A 428 -20.19 2.46 -1.49
N LEU A 429 -19.93 2.22 -2.77
CA LEU A 429 -21.00 2.21 -3.78
C LEU A 429 -22.09 1.19 -3.41
N GLU A 430 -21.71 0.09 -2.73
CA GLU A 430 -22.66 -0.96 -2.37
C GLU A 430 -23.67 -0.55 -1.29
N ASP A 431 -23.37 0.48 -0.51
CA ASP A 431 -24.23 0.92 0.60
C ASP A 431 -25.09 2.15 0.24
N ASP A 432 -24.90 2.72 -0.96
CA ASP A 432 -25.64 3.89 -1.42
C ASP A 432 -26.63 3.54 -2.56
N PRO A 433 -27.95 3.44 -2.26
CA PRO A 433 -28.94 3.07 -3.25
C PRO A 433 -29.11 4.12 -4.36
N VAL A 434 -28.93 5.41 -4.07
CA VAL A 434 -29.04 6.47 -5.08
C VAL A 434 -27.85 6.40 -6.03
N ALA A 435 -26.64 6.29 -5.48
CA ALA A 435 -25.42 6.16 -6.27
C ALA A 435 -25.45 4.90 -7.15
N LYS A 436 -25.93 3.76 -6.63
CA LYS A 436 -26.11 2.52 -7.42
C LYS A 436 -26.98 2.70 -8.65
N ILE A 437 -28.17 3.28 -8.45
CA ILE A 437 -29.12 3.47 -9.55
C ILE A 437 -28.49 4.36 -10.61
N ILE A 438 -27.91 5.50 -10.21
CA ILE A 438 -27.29 6.45 -11.15
C ILE A 438 -26.09 5.81 -11.87
N TRP A 439 -25.24 5.06 -11.15
CA TRP A 439 -24.04 4.44 -11.69
C TRP A 439 -24.35 3.40 -12.78
N ALA A 440 -25.44 2.64 -12.62
CA ALA A 440 -25.87 1.61 -13.56
C ALA A 440 -26.40 2.17 -14.90
N LEU A 441 -26.74 3.46 -14.97
CA LEU A 441 -27.31 4.07 -16.17
C LEU A 441 -26.24 4.34 -17.24
N GLN A 442 -26.58 4.01 -18.49
CA GLN A 442 -25.84 4.48 -19.65
C GLN A 442 -26.06 5.98 -19.87
N PRO A 443 -25.12 6.73 -20.47
CA PRO A 443 -25.21 8.20 -20.54
C PRO A 443 -26.49 8.73 -21.20
N CYS A 444 -26.95 8.12 -22.30
CA CYS A 444 -28.21 8.49 -22.96
C CYS A 444 -29.44 8.23 -22.05
N THR A 445 -29.47 7.08 -21.38
CA THR A 445 -30.56 6.71 -20.45
C THR A 445 -30.56 7.64 -19.23
N PHE A 446 -29.38 7.94 -18.68
CA PHE A 446 -29.18 8.90 -17.59
C PHE A 446 -29.77 10.27 -17.96
N ARG A 447 -29.40 10.82 -19.12
CA ARG A 447 -29.95 12.10 -19.63
C ARG A 447 -31.48 12.09 -19.66
N ASN A 448 -32.07 11.02 -20.20
CA ASN A 448 -33.52 10.90 -20.34
C ASN A 448 -34.24 10.81 -18.98
N VAL A 449 -33.69 10.04 -18.03
CA VAL A 449 -34.24 9.93 -16.67
C VAL A 449 -34.27 11.30 -15.98
N PHE A 450 -33.16 12.03 -15.98
CA PHE A 450 -33.09 13.33 -15.32
C PHE A 450 -33.94 14.40 -16.01
N LEU A 451 -34.02 14.42 -17.35
CA LEU A 451 -34.96 15.30 -18.07
C LEU A 451 -36.42 14.98 -17.74
N ALA A 452 -36.76 13.69 -17.57
CA ALA A 452 -38.09 13.28 -17.13
C ALA A 452 -38.39 13.70 -15.69
N MET A 453 -37.41 13.62 -14.78
CA MET A 453 -37.55 14.15 -13.41
C MET A 453 -37.77 15.66 -13.41
N VAL A 454 -37.00 16.43 -14.19
CA VAL A 454 -37.19 17.89 -14.31
C VAL A 454 -38.62 18.22 -14.77
N LYS A 455 -39.11 17.51 -15.79
CA LYS A 455 -40.41 17.80 -16.39
C LYS A 455 -41.59 17.39 -15.52
N ASN A 456 -41.52 16.20 -14.91
CA ASN A 456 -42.67 15.58 -14.25
C ASN A 456 -42.61 15.65 -12.72
N PHE A 457 -41.40 15.75 -12.13
CA PHE A 457 -41.16 15.66 -10.69
C PHE A 457 -40.09 16.67 -10.20
N PRO A 458 -40.18 17.97 -10.51
CA PRO A 458 -39.12 18.94 -10.21
C PRO A 458 -38.81 19.06 -8.70
N ARG A 459 -39.83 19.01 -7.84
CA ARG A 459 -39.65 19.03 -6.37
C ARG A 459 -38.99 17.77 -5.83
N THR A 460 -39.23 16.62 -6.47
CA THR A 460 -38.57 15.36 -6.13
C THR A 460 -37.10 15.38 -6.54
N LEU A 461 -36.77 15.99 -7.69
CA LEU A 461 -35.38 16.21 -8.12
C LEU A 461 -34.64 17.15 -7.16
N GLU A 462 -35.29 18.24 -6.75
CA GLU A 462 -34.73 19.17 -5.77
C GLU A 462 -34.42 18.48 -4.45
N ALA A 463 -35.38 17.72 -3.89
CA ALA A 463 -35.15 16.94 -2.68
C ALA A 463 -34.09 15.86 -2.85
N LEU A 464 -33.99 15.23 -4.02
CA LEU A 464 -32.95 14.25 -4.33
C LEU A 464 -31.56 14.88 -4.20
N ILE A 465 -31.32 16.00 -4.87
CA ILE A 465 -29.99 16.64 -4.91
C ILE A 465 -29.65 17.33 -3.58
N LEU A 466 -30.59 18.04 -2.97
CA LEU A 466 -30.31 18.84 -1.77
C LEU A 466 -30.32 18.04 -0.47
N HIS A 467 -31.00 16.90 -0.41
CA HIS A 467 -31.25 16.19 0.85
C HIS A 467 -30.90 14.71 0.85
N LEU A 468 -30.87 14.05 -0.31
CA LEU A 468 -30.59 12.61 -0.41
C LEU A 468 -29.24 12.28 -1.04
N LEU A 469 -28.64 13.22 -1.77
CA LEU A 469 -27.38 12.99 -2.48
C LEU A 469 -26.24 12.87 -1.46
N SER A 470 -25.71 11.66 -1.29
CA SER A 470 -24.52 11.43 -0.48
C SER A 470 -23.26 11.92 -1.20
N PRO A 471 -22.10 11.99 -0.51
CA PRO A 471 -20.81 12.21 -1.17
C PRO A 471 -20.52 11.22 -2.31
N VAL A 472 -20.86 9.94 -2.14
CA VAL A 472 -20.71 8.91 -3.20
C VAL A 472 -21.65 9.19 -4.36
N GLY A 473 -22.91 9.52 -4.06
CA GLY A 473 -23.90 9.90 -5.06
C GLY A 473 -23.50 11.14 -5.86
N ALA A 474 -22.89 12.14 -5.20
CA ALA A 474 -22.39 13.35 -5.85
C ALA A 474 -21.22 13.05 -6.80
N GLU A 475 -20.24 12.25 -6.37
CA GLU A 475 -19.13 11.84 -7.26
C GLU A 475 -19.65 11.03 -8.45
N VAL A 476 -20.54 10.06 -8.22
CA VAL A 476 -21.19 9.27 -9.28
C VAL A 476 -21.96 10.16 -10.27
N LEU A 477 -22.74 11.11 -9.76
CA LEU A 477 -23.50 12.05 -10.57
C LEU A 477 -22.57 12.89 -11.47
N THR A 478 -21.49 13.43 -10.91
CA THR A 478 -20.52 14.21 -11.69
C THR A 478 -19.73 13.37 -12.69
N CYS A 479 -19.40 12.11 -12.36
CA CYS A 479 -18.83 11.18 -13.32
C CYS A 479 -19.79 10.93 -14.51
N LYS A 480 -21.10 10.80 -14.25
CA LYS A 480 -22.10 10.63 -15.31
C LYS A 480 -22.30 11.88 -16.17
N PHE A 481 -22.17 13.06 -15.58
CA PHE A 481 -22.09 14.31 -16.34
C PHE A 481 -20.88 14.30 -17.29
N GLU A 482 -19.69 13.93 -16.81
CA GLU A 482 -18.49 13.83 -17.63
C GLU A 482 -18.61 12.78 -18.76
N GLU A 483 -19.17 11.60 -18.46
CA GLU A 483 -19.42 10.55 -19.47
C GLU A 483 -20.43 11.00 -20.54
N MET A 484 -21.49 11.70 -20.14
CA MET A 484 -22.49 12.25 -21.05
C MET A 484 -21.90 13.35 -21.93
N ASP A 485 -21.12 14.27 -21.35
CA ASP A 485 -20.49 15.38 -22.06
C ASP A 485 -19.54 14.91 -23.18
N GLN A 486 -18.96 13.72 -23.05
CA GLN A 486 -18.11 13.09 -24.07
C GLN A 486 -18.90 12.51 -25.25
N GLN A 487 -20.22 12.32 -25.12
CA GLN A 487 -21.06 11.63 -26.11
C GLN A 487 -22.07 12.52 -26.82
N ILE A 488 -22.30 13.75 -26.35
CA ILE A 488 -23.30 14.67 -26.91
C ILE A 488 -22.65 15.93 -27.51
N THR A 489 -23.41 16.63 -28.34
CA THR A 489 -22.98 17.91 -28.92
C THR A 489 -22.95 19.02 -27.87
N GLU A 490 -22.14 20.07 -28.09
CA GLU A 490 -22.10 21.23 -27.20
C GLU A 490 -23.47 21.91 -27.03
N GLU A 491 -24.27 21.97 -28.10
CA GLU A 491 -25.63 22.53 -28.06
C GLU A 491 -26.55 21.70 -27.16
N ASP A 492 -26.53 20.36 -27.32
CA ASP A 492 -27.31 19.44 -26.49
C ASP A 492 -26.89 19.49 -25.02
N ARG A 493 -25.58 19.63 -24.76
CA ARG A 493 -25.01 19.77 -23.42
C ARG A 493 -25.50 21.03 -22.73
N ASN A 494 -25.38 22.17 -23.40
CA ASN A 494 -25.81 23.46 -22.87
C ASN A 494 -27.31 23.45 -22.59
N ARG A 495 -28.11 22.86 -23.49
CA ARG A 495 -29.55 22.70 -23.30
C ARG A 495 -29.89 21.81 -22.10
N PHE A 496 -29.16 20.71 -21.91
CA PHE A 496 -29.37 19.81 -20.77
C PHE A 496 -29.14 20.55 -19.44
N TYR A 497 -27.98 21.19 -19.26
CA TYR A 497 -27.67 21.87 -18.00
C TYR A 497 -28.59 23.05 -17.73
N GLN A 498 -29.00 23.79 -18.76
CA GLN A 498 -29.99 24.86 -18.62
C GLN A 498 -31.33 24.32 -18.09
N VAL A 499 -31.81 23.20 -18.61
CA VAL A 499 -33.07 22.58 -18.17
C VAL A 499 -32.91 21.95 -16.78
N PHE A 500 -31.80 21.25 -16.52
CA PHE A 500 -31.52 20.61 -15.25
C PHE A 500 -31.47 21.63 -14.11
N TYR A 501 -30.59 22.63 -14.19
CA TYR A 501 -30.49 23.66 -13.15
C TYR A 501 -31.71 24.58 -13.12
N GLY A 502 -32.42 24.75 -14.24
CA GLY A 502 -33.69 25.47 -14.31
C GLY A 502 -34.81 24.89 -13.43
N ALA A 503 -34.69 23.65 -12.96
CA ALA A 503 -35.68 22.98 -12.12
C ALA A 503 -35.61 23.35 -10.63
N PHE A 504 -34.51 23.97 -10.18
CA PHE A 504 -34.27 24.31 -8.77
C PHE A 504 -34.67 25.75 -8.50
N ASP A 505 -35.28 26.01 -7.34
CA ASP A 505 -35.58 27.38 -6.90
C ASP A 505 -34.29 28.19 -6.67
N ASP A 506 -33.26 27.53 -6.14
CA ASP A 506 -31.90 28.06 -6.01
C ASP A 506 -30.89 27.14 -6.72
N GLN A 507 -30.45 27.57 -7.90
CA GLN A 507 -29.48 26.82 -8.71
C GLN A 507 -28.10 26.77 -8.07
N PHE A 508 -27.73 27.79 -7.29
CA PHE A 508 -26.46 27.84 -6.59
C PHE A 508 -26.45 26.85 -5.43
N ALA A 509 -27.55 26.73 -4.69
CA ALA A 509 -27.68 25.72 -3.64
C ALA A 509 -27.54 24.29 -4.19
N ALA A 510 -28.13 24.00 -5.35
CA ALA A 510 -27.97 22.70 -6.01
C ALA A 510 -26.53 22.44 -6.46
N MET A 511 -25.86 23.44 -7.05
CA MET A 511 -24.46 23.35 -7.43
C MET A 511 -23.56 23.13 -6.20
N ASP A 512 -23.75 23.91 -5.14
CA ASP A 512 -23.00 23.81 -3.90
C ASP A 512 -23.19 22.45 -3.24
N ALA A 513 -24.41 21.89 -3.24
CA ALA A 513 -24.65 20.55 -2.70
C ALA A 513 -23.84 19.48 -3.45
N ILE A 514 -23.80 19.54 -4.78
CA ILE A 514 -23.05 18.60 -5.61
C ILE A 514 -21.54 18.78 -5.40
N LEU A 515 -21.04 20.01 -5.41
CA LEU A 515 -19.61 20.32 -5.25
C LEU A 515 -19.11 19.94 -3.84
N ASN A 516 -19.86 20.30 -2.78
CA ASN A 516 -19.52 19.92 -1.41
C ASN A 516 -19.54 18.39 -1.25
N GLY A 517 -20.50 17.69 -1.85
CA GLY A 517 -20.54 16.23 -1.85
C GLY A 517 -19.30 15.61 -2.50
N LYS A 518 -18.89 16.13 -3.66
CA LYS A 518 -17.67 15.72 -4.37
C LYS A 518 -16.41 15.98 -3.55
N GLU A 519 -16.30 17.15 -2.91
CA GLU A 519 -15.18 17.49 -2.04
C GLU A 519 -15.11 16.56 -0.81
N LEU A 520 -16.25 16.23 -0.19
CA LEU A 520 -16.30 15.28 0.92
C LEU A 520 -15.87 13.87 0.51
N PHE A 521 -16.26 13.42 -0.69
CA PHE A 521 -15.83 12.13 -1.23
C PHE A 521 -14.31 12.10 -1.43
N ALA A 522 -13.75 13.14 -2.07
CA ALA A 522 -12.31 13.28 -2.28
C ALA A 522 -11.54 13.39 -0.95
N LEU A 523 -12.08 14.10 0.05
CA LEU A 523 -11.50 14.21 1.38
C LEU A 523 -11.45 12.86 2.09
N GLN A 524 -12.48 12.02 1.95
CA GLN A 524 -12.46 10.68 2.53
C GLN A 524 -11.42 9.78 1.85
N ALA A 525 -11.31 9.85 0.52
CA ALA A 525 -10.25 9.15 -0.20
C ALA A 525 -8.85 9.61 0.24
N TYR A 526 -8.66 10.92 0.45
CA TYR A 526 -7.43 11.49 0.98
C TYR A 526 -7.10 10.96 2.39
N LYS A 527 -8.08 10.94 3.30
CA LYS A 527 -7.91 10.35 4.64
C LYS A 527 -7.49 8.88 4.58
N ASN A 528 -8.09 8.11 3.67
CA ASN A 528 -7.73 6.72 3.44
C ASN A 528 -6.29 6.58 2.92
N VAL A 529 -5.81 7.49 2.06
CA VAL A 529 -4.40 7.53 1.63
C VAL A 529 -3.48 7.76 2.83
N LEU A 530 -3.79 8.73 3.68
CA LEU A 530 -2.95 9.04 4.85
C LEU A 530 -2.91 7.91 5.87
N ASP A 531 -4.04 7.23 6.11
CA ASP A 531 -4.06 6.00 6.93
C ASP A 531 -3.19 4.89 6.29
N LYS A 532 -3.46 4.57 5.02
CA LYS A 532 -2.85 3.42 4.34
C LYS A 532 -1.34 3.54 4.19
N TYR A 533 -0.83 4.73 3.88
CA TYR A 533 0.57 4.92 3.50
C TYR A 533 1.41 5.64 4.55
N LEU A 534 0.81 6.41 5.45
CA LEU A 534 1.53 7.19 6.46
C LEU A 534 1.18 6.80 7.91
N GLY A 535 0.27 5.84 8.12
CA GLY A 535 -0.15 5.38 9.43
C GLY A 535 -0.88 6.44 10.27
N VAL A 536 -1.53 7.41 9.62
CA VAL A 536 -2.27 8.47 10.32
C VAL A 536 -3.66 7.95 10.73
N ASP A 537 -3.81 7.63 12.02
CA ASP A 537 -5.11 7.27 12.60
C ASP A 537 -5.91 8.53 12.98
N TRP A 538 -7.05 8.72 12.32
CA TRP A 538 -7.98 9.82 12.58
C TRP A 538 -8.90 9.58 13.79
N GLY A 539 -8.87 8.37 14.37
CA GLY A 539 -9.66 7.95 15.52
C GLY A 539 -9.03 8.27 16.89
N GLY A 540 -7.84 8.86 16.91
CA GLY A 540 -7.04 9.01 18.13
C GLY A 540 -6.28 7.73 18.50
N PRO A 541 -5.43 7.74 19.53
CA PRO A 541 -4.66 6.58 19.91
C PRO A 541 -5.60 5.42 20.28
N LYS A 542 -5.45 4.29 19.58
CA LYS A 542 -6.05 3.03 20.01
C LYS A 542 -5.54 2.72 21.43
N PRO A 543 -6.40 2.37 22.39
CA PRO A 543 -5.95 1.97 23.72
C PRO A 543 -4.93 0.84 23.55
N GLY A 544 -3.75 1.04 24.15
CA GLY A 544 -2.59 0.16 23.99
C GLY A 544 -2.93 -1.29 24.32
N VAL A 545 -2.36 -2.18 23.50
CA VAL A 545 -2.17 -3.60 23.83
C VAL A 545 -1.16 -3.70 24.97
#